data_AF-A0A5P9GVM0-F1
#
_entry.id   AF-A0A5P9GVM0-F1
#
_cell.length_a   1.000
_cell.length_b   1.000
_cell.length_c   1.000
_cell.angle_alpha   90.00
_cell.angle_beta   90.00
_cell.angle_gamma   90.00
#
_symmetry.space_group_name_H-M   'P 1'
#
loop_
_entity.id
_entity.type
_entity.pdbx_description
1 polymer ?
#
loop_
_entity_poly.entity_id
_entity_poly.type
_entity_poly.pdbx_seq_one_letter_code
_entity_poly.pdbx_strand_id
1 'polypeptide(L)'
;MAKSAVRAGLSAAALILALPCAFPLSAQTFEQIDAIIDASGDEGSGLALAREQASRNEYLEALATLERVLAENPKSREARLMHAVYLCRIGDRQGGLVEIAQLKKKHYGKEVLAEARDRCERGEAR
;
A
#
# COMPACT_ATOMS: atom_id res chain seq x y z
N MET A 1 -25.77 -69.71 -7.38
CA MET A 1 -24.98 -68.82 -6.50
C MET A 1 -24.77 -67.48 -7.23
N ALA A 2 -25.01 -66.35 -6.55
CA ALA A 2 -24.86 -64.93 -6.95
C ALA A 2 -25.66 -64.45 -8.20
N LYS A 3 -26.92 -64.01 -8.10
CA LYS A 3 -27.48 -62.69 -7.67
C LYS A 3 -27.07 -61.47 -8.52
N SER A 4 -28.07 -61.01 -9.28
CA SER A 4 -28.33 -59.71 -9.91
C SER A 4 -27.60 -58.48 -9.37
N ALA A 5 -27.29 -57.53 -10.25
CA ALA A 5 -28.19 -56.41 -10.56
C ALA A 5 -27.41 -55.23 -11.14
N VAL A 6 -27.84 -54.75 -12.31
CA VAL A 6 -27.65 -53.37 -12.77
C VAL A 6 -28.09 -52.44 -11.64
N ARG A 7 -27.22 -51.54 -11.21
CA ARG A 7 -27.59 -50.44 -10.30
C ARG A 7 -27.47 -49.12 -11.05
N ALA A 8 -28.64 -48.59 -11.38
CA ALA A 8 -28.84 -47.17 -11.55
C ALA A 8 -28.42 -46.44 -10.25
N GLY A 9 -27.76 -45.31 -10.41
CA GLY A 9 -27.42 -44.41 -9.31
C GLY A 9 -27.34 -42.98 -9.83
N LEU A 10 -28.50 -42.31 -9.91
CA LEU A 10 -28.57 -40.87 -9.79
C LEU A 10 -27.93 -40.49 -8.45
N SER A 11 -26.81 -39.77 -8.48
CA SER A 11 -26.40 -38.95 -7.32
C SER A 11 -26.22 -37.52 -7.79
N ALA A 12 -27.30 -36.77 -7.56
CA ALA A 12 -27.29 -35.33 -7.38
C ALA A 12 -26.36 -34.92 -6.22
N ALA A 13 -26.01 -33.63 -6.22
CA ALA A 13 -25.27 -32.88 -5.19
C ALA A 13 -23.74 -33.11 -5.20
N ALA A 14 -22.88 -32.09 -5.14
CA ALA A 14 -23.08 -30.71 -4.73
C ALA A 14 -22.23 -29.78 -5.61
N LEU A 15 -22.90 -28.91 -6.36
CA LEU A 15 -22.30 -27.68 -6.84
C LEU A 15 -22.10 -26.81 -5.59
N ILE A 16 -20.91 -26.85 -4.99
CA ILE A 16 -20.56 -25.99 -3.86
C ILE A 16 -20.64 -24.56 -4.38
N LEU A 17 -21.70 -23.86 -3.97
CA LEU A 17 -21.87 -22.43 -4.19
C LEU A 17 -20.61 -21.72 -3.68
N ALA A 18 -19.89 -21.08 -4.60
CA ALA A 18 -18.96 -20.02 -4.25
C ALA A 18 -19.80 -18.91 -3.60
N LEU A 19 -19.76 -18.79 -2.27
CA LEU A 19 -20.19 -17.57 -1.60
C LEU A 19 -19.17 -16.48 -1.98
N PRO A 20 -19.56 -15.43 -2.72
CA PRO A 20 -18.75 -14.23 -2.72
C PRO A 20 -18.90 -13.64 -1.33
N CYS A 21 -17.88 -13.77 -0.48
CA CYS A 21 -17.72 -12.87 0.66
C CYS A 21 -17.44 -11.47 0.10
N ALA A 22 -18.48 -10.81 -0.40
CA ALA A 22 -18.45 -9.42 -0.78
C ALA A 22 -18.47 -8.62 0.52
N PHE A 23 -17.29 -8.46 1.13
CA PHE A 23 -17.11 -7.40 2.11
C PHE A 23 -17.44 -6.08 1.40
N PRO A 24 -18.38 -5.27 1.92
CA PRO A 24 -18.65 -3.98 1.33
C PRO A 24 -17.37 -3.15 1.42
N LEU A 25 -16.82 -2.78 0.26
CA LEU A 25 -15.80 -1.74 0.19
C LEU A 25 -16.50 -0.44 0.53
N SER A 26 -16.39 -0.01 1.79
CA SER A 26 -17.02 1.24 2.22
C SER A 26 -16.22 2.41 1.68
N ALA A 27 -16.86 3.26 0.88
CA ALA A 27 -16.26 4.52 0.46
C ALA A 27 -16.05 5.44 1.68
N GLN A 28 -15.02 6.26 1.62
CA GLN A 28 -14.80 7.31 2.62
C GLN A 28 -15.95 8.33 2.57
N THR A 29 -16.34 8.87 3.72
CA THR A 29 -17.33 9.94 3.79
C THR A 29 -16.70 11.28 3.42
N PHE A 30 -17.51 12.27 3.03
CA PHE A 30 -17.01 13.62 2.80
C PHE A 30 -16.29 14.20 4.03
N GLU A 31 -16.85 13.98 5.23
CA GLU A 31 -16.22 14.40 6.48
C GLU A 31 -14.85 13.75 6.71
N GLN A 32 -14.69 12.47 6.36
CA GLN A 32 -13.39 11.80 6.43
C GLN A 32 -12.39 12.38 5.43
N ILE A 33 -12.85 12.70 4.22
CA ILE A 33 -12.02 13.34 3.19
C ILE A 33 -11.58 14.73 3.65
N ASP A 34 -12.49 15.53 4.21
CA ASP A 34 -12.18 16.86 4.74
C ASP A 34 -11.14 16.80 5.87
N ALA A 35 -11.29 15.83 6.79
CA ALA A 35 -10.31 15.61 7.84
C ALA A 35 -8.91 15.24 7.29
N ILE A 36 -8.84 14.43 6.22
CA ILE A 36 -7.57 14.11 5.55
C ILE A 36 -7.00 15.35 4.86
N ILE A 37 -7.83 16.16 4.20
CA ILE A 37 -7.42 17.40 3.52
C ILE A 37 -6.79 18.38 4.51
N ASP A 38 -7.41 18.56 5.67
CA ASP A 38 -6.92 19.44 6.74
C ASP A 38 -5.62 18.89 7.34
N ALA A 39 -5.59 17.61 7.69
CA ALA A 39 -4.42 16.99 8.29
C ALA A 39 -3.20 16.97 7.34
N SER A 40 -3.42 16.83 6.03
CA SER A 40 -2.34 16.82 5.04
C SER A 40 -1.91 18.21 4.56
N GLY A 41 -2.58 19.28 5.03
CA GLY A 41 -2.20 20.66 4.73
C GLY A 41 -0.98 21.16 5.50
N ASP A 42 -0.73 20.63 6.69
CA ASP A 42 0.52 20.86 7.46
C ASP A 42 1.49 19.68 7.30
N GLU A 43 2.79 19.99 7.18
CA GLU A 43 3.83 18.97 6.94
C GLU A 43 3.88 17.96 8.09
N GLY A 44 3.84 18.43 9.34
CA GLY A 44 3.97 17.58 10.51
C GLY A 44 2.80 16.63 10.69
N SER A 45 1.57 17.16 10.62
CA SER A 45 0.35 16.34 10.71
C SER A 45 0.20 15.40 9.51
N GLY A 46 0.56 15.82 8.31
CA GLY A 46 0.49 14.98 7.12
C GLY A 46 1.47 13.81 7.18
N LEU A 47 2.70 14.04 7.66
CA LEU A 47 3.67 12.97 7.93
C LEU A 47 3.19 12.00 9.02
N ALA A 48 2.54 12.52 10.08
CA ALA A 48 1.98 11.68 11.14
C ALA A 48 0.86 10.78 10.60
N LEU A 49 -0.08 11.35 9.84
CA LEU A 49 -1.18 10.62 9.21
C LEU A 49 -0.67 9.54 8.25
N ALA A 50 0.30 9.86 7.39
CA ALA A 50 0.88 8.88 6.47
C ALA A 50 1.54 7.69 7.19
N ARG A 51 2.20 7.93 8.33
CA ARG A 51 2.75 6.84 9.16
C ARG A 51 1.64 6.00 9.79
N GLU A 52 0.57 6.63 10.27
CA GLU A 52 -0.59 5.93 10.82
C GLU A 52 -1.24 5.02 9.77
N GLN A 53 -1.57 5.54 8.59
CA GLN A 53 -2.11 4.78 7.46
C GLN A 53 -1.19 3.60 7.10
N ALA A 54 0.10 3.85 6.93
CA ALA A 54 1.08 2.80 6.63
C ALA A 54 1.16 1.73 7.74
N SER A 55 0.97 2.11 9.02
CA SER A 55 0.92 1.15 10.14
C SER A 55 -0.28 0.19 10.05
N ARG A 56 -1.35 0.60 9.37
CA ARG A 56 -2.52 -0.21 9.04
C ARG A 56 -2.40 -0.96 7.71
N ASN A 57 -1.24 -0.89 7.05
CA ASN A 57 -0.97 -1.37 5.68
C ASN A 57 -1.79 -0.64 4.59
N GLU A 58 -2.30 0.55 4.87
CA GLU A 58 -3.02 1.43 3.93
C GLU A 58 -2.00 2.26 3.14
N TYR A 59 -1.14 1.58 2.38
CA TYR A 59 -0.01 2.24 1.71
C TYR A 59 -0.45 3.16 0.57
N LEU A 60 -1.58 2.90 -0.08
CA LEU A 60 -2.10 3.77 -1.15
C LEU A 60 -2.62 5.09 -0.56
N GLU A 61 -3.31 5.01 0.57
CA GLU A 61 -3.76 6.16 1.34
C GLU A 61 -2.58 6.96 1.87
N ALA A 62 -1.57 6.29 2.43
CA ALA A 62 -0.34 6.92 2.90
C ALA A 62 0.40 7.65 1.77
N LEU A 63 0.46 7.06 0.57
CA LEU A 63 1.06 7.69 -0.60
C LEU A 63 0.28 8.94 -1.03
N ALA A 64 -1.04 8.87 -1.13
CA ALA A 64 -1.88 10.03 -1.47
C ALA A 64 -1.72 11.18 -0.45
N THR A 65 -1.64 10.86 0.84
CA THR A 65 -1.35 11.85 1.89
C THR A 65 0.04 12.47 1.70
N LEU A 66 1.06 11.67 1.38
CA LEU A 66 2.42 12.17 1.14
C LEU A 66 2.56 13.00 -0.13
N GLU A 67 1.85 12.65 -1.19
CA GLU A 67 1.80 13.44 -2.42
C GLU A 67 1.26 14.85 -2.15
N ARG A 68 0.22 14.96 -1.32
CA ARG A 68 -0.30 16.26 -0.88
C ARG A 68 0.70 17.02 -0.01
N VAL A 69 1.35 16.36 0.96
CA VAL A 69 2.42 16.98 1.76
C VAL A 69 3.54 17.50 0.86
N LEU A 70 3.96 16.74 -0.16
CA LEU A 70 5.02 17.12 -1.10
C LEU A 70 4.59 18.22 -2.06
N ALA A 71 3.31 18.31 -2.41
CA ALA A 71 2.77 19.40 -3.21
C ALA A 71 2.89 20.75 -2.46
N GLU A 72 2.54 20.77 -1.17
CA GLU A 72 2.64 21.97 -0.32
C GLU A 72 4.07 22.22 0.19
N ASN A 73 4.83 21.15 0.43
CA ASN A 73 6.19 21.19 1.00
C ASN A 73 7.20 20.43 0.10
N PRO A 74 7.53 20.93 -1.11
CA PRO A 74 8.35 20.21 -2.08
C PRO A 74 9.79 19.90 -1.62
N LYS A 75 10.24 20.54 -0.53
CA LYS A 75 11.58 20.35 0.06
C LYS A 75 11.57 19.42 1.28
N SER A 76 10.40 18.88 1.67
CA SER A 76 10.31 17.92 2.75
C SER A 76 11.07 16.65 2.40
N ARG A 77 12.23 16.48 3.03
CA ARG A 77 13.10 15.33 2.77
C ARG A 77 12.51 14.07 3.39
N GLU A 78 11.86 14.22 4.54
CA GLU A 78 11.20 13.12 5.22
C GLU A 78 9.99 12.62 4.44
N ALA A 79 9.12 13.51 3.96
CA ALA A 79 7.99 13.10 3.12
C ALA A 79 8.46 12.36 1.88
N ARG A 80 9.53 12.85 1.24
CA ARG A 80 10.11 12.20 0.06
C ARG A 80 10.69 10.82 0.35
N LEU A 81 11.39 10.66 1.47
CA LEU A 81 11.92 9.37 1.86
C LEU A 81 10.80 8.37 2.15
N MET A 82 9.76 8.79 2.89
CA MET A 82 8.60 7.93 3.16
C MET A 82 7.86 7.57 1.87
N HIS A 83 7.64 8.53 0.98
CA HIS A 83 7.01 8.32 -0.32
C HIS A 83 7.76 7.26 -1.12
N ALA A 84 9.09 7.39 -1.21
CA ALA A 84 9.93 6.40 -1.87
C ALA A 84 9.78 4.99 -1.28
N VAL A 85 9.86 4.88 0.05
CA VAL A 85 9.76 3.59 0.75
C VAL A 85 8.40 2.94 0.52
N TYR A 86 7.32 3.70 0.57
CA TYR A 86 5.96 3.17 0.37
C TYR A 86 5.68 2.80 -1.08
N LEU A 87 6.24 3.51 -2.07
CA LEU A 87 6.20 3.09 -3.48
C LEU A 87 6.89 1.73 -3.67
N CYS A 88 8.09 1.57 -3.11
CA CYS A 88 8.79 0.29 -3.16
C CYS A 88 8.01 -0.84 -2.48
N ARG A 89 7.29 -0.54 -1.40
CA ARG A 89 6.47 -1.50 -0.65
C ARG A 89 5.30 -2.04 -1.45
N ILE A 90 4.63 -1.19 -2.23
CA ILE A 90 3.50 -1.60 -3.08
C ILE A 90 3.95 -2.18 -4.44
N GLY A 91 5.27 -2.28 -4.67
CA GLY A 91 5.83 -2.83 -5.90
C GLY A 91 6.06 -1.81 -7.00
N ASP A 92 5.76 -0.52 -6.78
CA ASP A 92 6.20 0.56 -7.68
C ASP A 92 7.68 0.88 -7.46
N ARG A 93 8.53 -0.04 -7.91
CA ARG A 93 9.98 0.08 -7.80
C ARG A 93 10.49 1.27 -8.59
N GLN A 94 9.92 1.51 -9.78
CA GLN A 94 10.38 2.60 -10.63
C GLN A 94 10.12 3.96 -9.96
N GLY A 95 8.91 4.19 -9.46
CA GLY A 95 8.57 5.40 -8.72
C GLY A 95 9.44 5.57 -7.47
N GLY A 96 9.58 4.51 -6.66
CA GLY A 96 10.41 4.55 -5.46
C GLY A 96 11.88 4.91 -5.73
N LEU A 97 12.46 4.35 -6.81
CA LEU A 97 13.84 4.64 -7.22
C LEU A 97 14.01 6.09 -7.71
N VAL A 98 13.01 6.63 -8.40
CA VAL A 98 12.99 8.04 -8.82
C VAL A 98 13.03 8.95 -7.60
N GLU A 99 12.25 8.66 -6.56
CA GLU A 99 12.25 9.47 -5.34
C GLU A 99 13.56 9.37 -4.56
N ILE A 100 14.12 8.17 -4.41
CA ILE A 100 15.43 7.96 -3.78
C ILE A 100 16.51 8.77 -4.50
N ALA A 101 16.48 8.82 -5.83
CA ALA A 101 17.47 9.57 -6.61
C ALA A 101 17.46 11.08 -6.34
N GLN A 102 16.34 11.63 -5.87
CA GLN A 102 16.24 13.04 -5.52
C GLN A 102 16.74 13.35 -4.10
N LEU A 103 16.99 12.33 -3.26
CA LEU A 103 17.55 12.51 -1.92
C LEU A 103 19.06 12.75 -1.98
N LYS A 104 19.55 13.69 -1.16
CA LYS A 104 20.96 14.07 -1.15
C LYS A 104 21.73 13.32 -0.08
N LYS A 105 22.86 12.72 -0.47
CA LYS A 105 23.80 12.00 0.42
C LYS A 105 24.20 12.79 1.67
N LYS A 106 24.33 14.12 1.56
CA LYS A 106 24.66 14.98 2.71
C LYS A 106 23.63 14.96 3.85
N HIS A 107 22.41 14.50 3.60
CA HIS A 107 21.33 14.45 4.58
C HIS A 107 21.12 13.05 5.19
N TYR A 108 21.51 11.99 4.48
CA TYR A 108 21.21 10.60 4.87
C TYR A 108 22.43 9.68 4.92
N GLY A 109 23.57 10.10 4.37
CA GLY A 109 24.71 9.22 4.11
C GLY A 109 24.62 8.56 2.73
N LYS A 110 25.77 8.11 2.20
CA LYS A 110 25.82 7.42 0.91
C LYS A 110 25.30 5.99 1.05
N GLU A 111 25.66 5.36 2.15
CA GLU A 111 25.40 3.97 2.49
C GLU A 111 23.91 3.74 2.70
N VAL A 112 23.24 4.61 3.46
CA VAL A 112 21.79 4.54 3.70
C VAL A 112 20.99 4.67 2.40
N LEU A 113 21.36 5.61 1.52
CA LEU A 113 20.65 5.77 0.24
C LEU A 113 20.94 4.62 -0.74
N ALA A 114 22.13 4.02 -0.67
CA ALA A 114 22.44 2.81 -1.43
C ALA A 114 21.61 1.63 -0.93
N GLU A 115 21.54 1.43 0.38
CA GLU A 115 20.74 0.37 0.98
C GLU A 115 19.24 0.52 0.66
N ALA A 116 18.70 1.75 0.76
CA ALA A 116 17.31 2.02 0.40
C ALA A 116 17.02 1.67 -1.07
N ARG A 117 17.97 1.99 -1.97
CA ARG A 117 17.90 1.62 -3.39
C ARG A 117 17.87 0.11 -3.57
N ASP A 118 18.84 -0.59 -2.97
CA ASP A 118 19.00 -2.04 -3.12
C ASP A 118 17.76 -2.78 -2.59
N ARG A 119 17.21 -2.35 -1.44
CA ARG A 119 15.96 -2.92 -0.89
C ARG A 119 14.78 -2.72 -1.83
N CYS A 120 14.66 -1.54 -2.45
CA CYS A 120 13.62 -1.25 -3.43
C CYS A 120 13.75 -2.14 -4.67
N GLU A 121 14.97 -2.30 -5.20
CA GLU A 121 15.26 -3.13 -6.36
C GLU A 121 14.93 -4.61 -6.12
N ARG A 122 15.18 -5.12 -4.92
CA ARG A 122 14.83 -6.50 -4.54
C ARG A 122 13.34 -6.68 -4.23
N GLY A 123 12.59 -5.60 -3.98
CA GLY A 123 11.20 -5.67 -3.51
C GLY A 123 11.08 -6.10 -2.04
N GLU A 124 12.11 -5.84 -1.25
CA GLU A 124 12.24 -6.28 0.15
C GLU A 124 11.99 -5.13 1.14
N ALA A 125 11.13 -4.16 0.81
CA ALA A 125 10.71 -3.17 1.79
C ALA A 125 9.82 -3.85 2.84
N ARG A 126 10.38 -4.61 3.78
CA ARG A 126 9.69 -5.27 4.91
C ARG A 126 10.19 -4.71 6.23
#